data_AF-Q9GTL1-F1
#
_entry.id   AF-Q9GTL1-F1
#
_cell.length_a   1.000
_cell.length_b   1.000
_cell.length_c   1.000
_cell.angle_alpha   90.00
_cell.angle_beta   90.00
_cell.angle_gamma   90.00
#
_symmetry.space_group_name_H-M   'P 1'
#
loop_
_entity.id
_entity.type
_entity.pdbx_description
1 polymer ?
#
loop_
_entity_poly.entity_id
_entity_poly.type
_entity_poly.pdbx_seq_one_letter_code
_entity_poly.pdbx_strand_id
1 'polypeptide(L)'
;TTSGIAFAILCLAENPKVQEKLYEEVAAVIDNIENITMQQLQEMKYLEMVLKEAQRLYPSVPVIERRLEVDCNIGGYDFPKDTFLSLFIYGMHHNEKYFPEPEKFDPNRYLPENQAKRHNYAYV
;
A
#
# COMPACT_ATOMS: atom_id res chain seq x y z
N THR A 1 11.00 -4.66 -2.52
CA THR A 1 11.15 -4.30 -3.95
C THR A 1 10.76 -5.43 -4.88
N THR A 2 11.49 -6.55 -4.96
CA THR A 2 11.15 -7.66 -5.87
C THR A 2 9.77 -8.25 -5.61
N SER A 3 9.47 -8.65 -4.36
CA SER A 3 8.16 -9.20 -4.00
C SER A 3 7.03 -8.23 -4.29
N GLY A 4 7.23 -6.93 -3.99
CA GLY A 4 6.22 -5.91 -4.26
C GLY A 4 5.91 -5.72 -5.74
N ILE A 5 6.92 -5.78 -6.61
CA ILE A 5 6.72 -5.75 -8.06
C ILE A 5 6.00 -7.03 -8.52
N ALA A 6 6.41 -8.20 -8.02
CA ALA A 6 5.78 -9.47 -8.38
C ALA A 6 4.29 -9.50 -8.02
N PHE A 7 3.92 -9.03 -6.83
CA PHE A 7 2.52 -8.94 -6.42
C PHE A 7 1.74 -7.89 -7.20
N ALA A 8 2.33 -6.74 -7.56
CA ALA A 8 1.68 -5.77 -8.42
C ALA A 8 1.36 -6.36 -9.80
N ILE A 9 2.30 -7.10 -10.39
CA ILE A 9 2.09 -7.80 -11.67
C ILE A 9 0.98 -8.86 -11.53
N LEU A 10 0.97 -9.63 -10.44
CA LEU A 10 -0.09 -10.60 -10.15
C LEU A 10 -1.47 -9.92 -10.09
N CYS A 11 -1.58 -8.84 -9.30
CA CYS A 11 -2.83 -8.09 -9.17
C CYS A 11 -3.31 -7.55 -10.52
N LEU A 12 -2.40 -7.05 -11.36
CA LEU A 12 -2.74 -6.57 -12.70
C LEU A 12 -3.23 -7.71 -13.61
N ALA A 13 -2.55 -8.86 -13.59
CA ALA A 13 -2.94 -10.01 -14.40
C ALA A 13 -4.33 -10.54 -14.04
N GLU A 14 -4.74 -10.45 -12.77
CA GLU A 14 -6.06 -10.85 -12.29
C GLU A 14 -7.14 -9.77 -12.49
N ASN A 15 -6.74 -8.53 -12.82
CA ASN A 15 -7.65 -7.38 -12.95
C ASN A 15 -7.47 -6.65 -14.30
N PRO A 16 -7.94 -7.22 -15.42
CA PRO A 16 -7.71 -6.69 -16.77
C PRO A 16 -8.15 -5.23 -16.96
N LYS A 17 -9.26 -4.82 -16.34
CA LYS A 17 -9.74 -3.42 -16.42
C LYS A 17 -8.80 -2.43 -15.75
N VAL A 18 -8.17 -2.83 -14.64
CA VAL A 18 -7.17 -2.00 -13.95
C VAL A 18 -5.90 -1.93 -14.78
N GLN A 19 -5.49 -3.06 -15.36
CA GLN A 19 -4.34 -3.13 -16.27
C GLN A 19 -4.52 -2.25 -17.51
N GLU A 20 -5.69 -2.29 -18.15
CA GLU A 20 -6.02 -1.46 -19.32
C GLU A 20 -5.95 0.03 -18.97
N LYS A 21 -6.61 0.44 -17.88
CA LYS A 21 -6.56 1.83 -17.40
C LYS A 21 -5.14 2.30 -17.04
N LEU A 22 -4.32 1.43 -16.45
CA LEU A 22 -2.92 1.74 -16.16
C LEU A 22 -2.11 1.88 -17.46
N TYR A 23 -2.34 1.01 -18.43
CA TYR A 23 -1.70 1.11 -19.74
C TYR A 23 -2.05 2.42 -20.44
N GLU A 24 -3.31 2.87 -20.39
CA GLU A 24 -3.73 4.16 -20.94
C GLU A 24 -2.97 5.34 -20.30
N GLU A 25 -2.81 5.36 -18.97
CA GLU A 25 -2.00 6.38 -18.29
C GLU A 25 -0.54 6.35 -18.76
N VAL A 26 0.07 5.16 -18.77
CA VAL A 26 1.48 5.00 -19.16
C VAL A 26 1.69 5.44 -20.62
N ALA A 27 0.79 5.06 -21.53
CA ALA A 27 0.86 5.44 -22.94
C ALA A 27 0.61 6.95 -23.18
N ALA A 28 -0.15 7.61 -22.31
CA ALA A 28 -0.39 9.05 -22.39
C ALA A 28 0.79 9.88 -21.85
N VAL A 29 1.56 9.33 -20.91
CA VAL A 29 2.66 10.03 -20.23
C VAL A 29 4.03 9.72 -20.84
N ILE A 30 4.28 8.46 -21.24
CA ILE A 30 5.55 8.02 -21.83
C ILE A 30 5.44 8.08 -23.35
N ASP A 31 6.19 8.99 -23.94
CA ASP A 31 6.37 9.16 -25.39
C ASP A 31 7.58 8.37 -25.93
N ASN A 32 8.64 8.21 -25.13
CA ASN A 32 9.81 7.41 -25.46
C ASN A 32 10.28 6.58 -24.26
N ILE A 33 10.19 5.25 -24.38
CA ILE A 33 10.59 4.31 -23.32
C ILE A 33 12.11 4.33 -23.02
N GLU A 34 12.94 4.77 -23.96
CA GLU A 34 14.39 4.86 -23.77
C GLU A 34 14.80 6.11 -22.96
N ASN A 35 13.90 7.07 -22.77
CA ASN A 35 14.19 8.33 -22.10
C ASN A 35 13.05 8.77 -21.17
N ILE A 36 12.84 8.00 -20.10
CA ILE A 36 11.85 8.32 -19.07
C ILE A 36 12.40 9.37 -18.11
N THR A 37 11.70 10.49 -17.96
CA THR A 37 12.06 11.57 -17.05
C THR A 37 11.40 11.44 -15.66
N MET A 38 12.00 12.05 -14.64
CA MET A 38 11.39 12.10 -13.30
C MET A 38 10.05 12.85 -13.28
N GLN A 39 9.88 13.85 -14.13
CA GLN A 39 8.63 14.58 -14.25
C GLN A 39 7.51 13.67 -14.80
N GLN A 40 7.81 12.83 -15.81
CA GLN A 40 6.85 11.84 -16.31
C GLN A 40 6.45 10.85 -15.21
N LEU A 41 7.40 10.35 -14.42
CA LEU A 41 7.09 9.45 -13.31
C LEU A 41 6.18 10.09 -12.26
N GLN A 42 6.31 11.40 -12.00
CA GLN A 42 5.44 12.12 -11.07
C GLN A 42 4.00 12.29 -11.57
N GLU A 43 3.76 12.20 -12.88
CA GLU A 43 2.42 12.26 -13.46
C GLU A 43 1.69 10.91 -13.47
N MET A 44 2.39 9.80 -13.19
CA MET A 44 1.81 8.45 -13.13
C MET A 44 1.06 8.19 -11.82
N LYS A 45 0.02 8.98 -11.57
CA LYS A 45 -0.74 8.97 -10.31
C LYS A 45 -1.51 7.66 -10.13
N TYR A 46 -2.06 7.10 -11.20
CA TYR A 46 -2.78 5.83 -11.14
C TYR A 46 -1.83 4.65 -10.93
N LEU A 47 -0.64 4.65 -11.53
CA LEU A 47 0.41 3.68 -11.22
C LEU A 47 0.74 3.68 -9.72
N GLU A 48 0.89 4.85 -9.10
CA GLU A 48 1.15 4.95 -7.66
C GLU A 48 0.01 4.32 -6.84
N MET A 49 -1.24 4.57 -7.23
CA MET A 49 -2.42 3.97 -6.58
C MET A 49 -2.45 2.44 -6.73
N VAL A 50 -2.11 1.92 -7.91
CA VAL A 50 -2.00 0.48 -8.18
C VAL A 50 -0.92 -0.16 -7.30
N LEU A 51 0.26 0.45 -7.21
CA LEU A 51 1.36 -0.06 -6.40
C LEU A 51 1.01 -0.06 -4.90
N LYS A 52 0.36 1.00 -4.42
CA LYS A 52 -0.13 1.09 -3.04
C LYS A 52 -1.17 0.03 -2.72
N GLU A 53 -2.13 -0.20 -3.62
CA GLU A 53 -3.15 -1.24 -3.40
C GLU A 53 -2.56 -2.66 -3.45
N ALA A 54 -1.56 -2.89 -4.30
CA ALA A 54 -0.85 -4.17 -4.32
C ALA A 54 -0.07 -4.40 -3.02
N GLN A 55 0.58 -3.37 -2.47
CA GLN A 55 1.23 -3.44 -1.15
C GLN A 55 0.23 -3.52 0.01
N ARG A 56 -1.00 -3.04 -0.15
CA ARG A 56 -2.05 -3.25 0.84
C ARG A 56 -2.42 -4.73 0.98
N LEU A 57 -2.78 -5.36 -0.14
CA LEU A 57 -3.13 -6.79 -0.18
C LEU A 57 -1.93 -7.68 0.14
N TYR A 58 -0.77 -7.35 -0.44
CA TYR A 58 0.43 -8.18 -0.36
C TYR A 58 1.64 -7.34 0.07
N PRO A 59 1.69 -6.93 1.35
CA PRO A 59 2.81 -6.17 1.87
C PRO A 59 4.07 -7.02 1.83
N SER A 60 5.17 -6.45 1.32
CA SER A 60 6.47 -7.15 1.31
C SER A 60 6.96 -7.49 2.72
N VAL A 61 6.52 -6.73 3.73
CA VAL A 61 6.81 -6.93 5.15
C VAL A 61 5.49 -6.96 5.92
N PRO A 62 4.94 -8.14 6.24
CA PRO A 62 3.60 -8.25 6.84
C PRO A 62 3.56 -7.99 8.34
N VAL A 63 4.71 -8.07 9.02
CA VAL A 63 4.87 -7.81 10.46
C VAL A 63 6.16 -7.03 10.68
N ILE A 64 6.11 -6.00 11.51
CA ILE A 64 7.31 -5.35 12.06
C ILE A 64 7.27 -5.39 13.58
N GLU A 65 8.43 -5.56 14.19
CA GLU A 65 8.53 -5.72 15.65
C GLU A 65 9.55 -4.74 16.25
N ARG A 66 9.30 -4.31 17.48
CA ARG A 66 10.22 -3.53 18.31
C ARG A 66 10.28 -4.12 19.71
N ARG A 67 11.49 -4.31 20.23
CA ARG A 67 11.69 -4.59 21.66
C ARG A 67 11.75 -3.29 22.43
N LEU A 68 11.00 -3.20 23.52
CA LEU A 68 11.02 -2.04 24.41
C LEU A 68 12.33 -1.99 25.21
N GLU A 69 12.97 -0.83 25.23
CA GLU A 69 14.20 -0.61 26.00
C GLU A 69 13.93 -0.13 27.44
N VAL A 70 12.70 0.35 27.68
CA VAL A 70 12.19 0.87 28.94
C VAL A 70 10.72 0.48 29.10
N ASP A 71 10.23 0.48 30.33
CA ASP A 71 8.79 0.39 30.61
C ASP A 71 8.08 1.55 29.90
N CYS A 72 6.95 1.29 29.24
CA CYS A 72 6.21 2.31 28.52
C CYS A 72 4.69 2.14 28.65
N ASN A 73 3.96 3.26 28.63
CA ASN A 73 2.51 3.25 28.52
C ASN A 73 2.11 3.55 27.07
N ILE A 74 1.41 2.62 26.41
CA ILE A 74 0.92 2.80 25.04
C ILE A 74 -0.58 2.57 25.04
N GLY A 75 -1.34 3.59 24.62
CA GLY A 75 -2.80 3.50 24.53
C GLY A 75 -3.49 3.23 25.87
N GLY A 76 -2.88 3.64 27.00
CA GLY A 76 -3.38 3.41 28.35
C GLY A 76 -2.97 2.08 28.97
N TYR A 77 -2.18 1.27 28.28
CA TYR A 77 -1.65 -0.01 28.79
C TYR A 77 -0.17 0.09 29.11
N ASP A 78 0.22 -0.43 30.28
CA ASP A 78 1.62 -0.49 30.70
C ASP A 78 2.30 -1.75 30.15
N PHE A 79 3.41 -1.54 29.45
CA PHE A 79 4.26 -2.58 28.89
C PHE A 79 5.63 -2.53 29.57
N PRO A 80 6.08 -3.64 30.17
CA PRO A 80 7.43 -3.72 30.73
C PRO A 80 8.51 -3.61 29.67
N LYS A 81 9.68 -3.15 30.08
CA LYS A 81 10.94 -3.29 29.35
C LYS A 81 11.12 -4.73 28.87
N ASP A 82 11.78 -4.88 27.73
CA ASP A 82 12.04 -6.14 27.04
C ASP A 82 10.80 -6.81 26.43
N THR A 83 9.62 -6.20 26.52
CA THR A 83 8.45 -6.64 25.75
C THR A 83 8.65 -6.39 24.26
N PHE A 84 8.30 -7.37 23.43
CA PHE A 84 8.25 -7.22 21.98
C PHE A 84 6.86 -6.74 21.55
N LEU A 85 6.82 -5.59 20.89
CA LEU A 85 5.61 -5.03 20.29
C LEU A 85 5.64 -5.28 18.79
N SER A 86 4.66 -6.03 18.31
CA SER A 86 4.50 -6.37 16.90
C SER A 86 3.33 -5.59 16.28
N LEU A 87 3.59 -4.94 15.15
CA LEU A 87 2.56 -4.38 14.29
C LEU A 87 2.24 -5.40 13.18
N PHE A 88 1.03 -5.95 13.23
CA PHE A 88 0.56 -6.87 12.19
C PHE A 88 -0.02 -6.10 11.00
N ILE A 89 0.88 -5.58 10.16
CA ILE A 89 0.56 -4.75 8.98
C ILE A 89 -0.43 -5.45 8.07
N TYR A 90 -0.22 -6.74 7.79
CA TYR A 90 -1.15 -7.52 6.96
C TYR A 90 -2.58 -7.49 7.53
N GLY A 91 -2.75 -7.78 8.82
CA GLY A 91 -4.06 -7.72 9.47
C GLY A 91 -4.68 -6.33 9.48
N MET A 92 -3.88 -5.28 9.66
CA MET A 92 -4.34 -3.89 9.58
C MET A 92 -4.86 -3.53 8.18
N HIS A 93 -4.13 -3.93 7.14
CA HIS A 93 -4.47 -3.68 5.74
C HIS A 93 -5.71 -4.44 5.25
N HIS A 94 -6.11 -5.50 5.97
CA HIS A 94 -7.32 -6.29 5.70
C HIS A 94 -8.47 -5.99 6.69
N ASN A 95 -8.33 -4.97 7.53
CA ASN A 95 -9.38 -4.60 8.47
C ASN A 95 -10.53 -3.89 7.74
N GLU A 96 -11.70 -4.54 7.67
CA GLU A 96 -12.90 -4.05 6.97
C GLU A 96 -13.37 -2.66 7.43
N LYS A 97 -13.08 -2.30 8.69
CA LYS A 97 -13.40 -0.97 9.22
C LYS A 97 -12.70 0.15 8.44
N TYR A 98 -11.49 -0.11 7.94
CA TYR A 98 -10.69 0.87 7.20
C TYR A 98 -10.63 0.57 5.70
N PHE A 99 -10.82 -0.70 5.31
CA PHE A 99 -10.80 -1.17 3.94
C PHE A 99 -12.02 -2.07 3.67
N PRO A 100 -13.18 -1.49 3.31
CA PRO A 100 -14.37 -2.28 2.96
C PRO A 100 -14.10 -3.22 1.79
N GLU A 101 -14.62 -4.45 1.82
CA GLU A 101 -14.26 -5.51 0.86
C GLU A 101 -12.72 -5.69 0.78
N PRO A 102 -12.03 -6.01 1.88
CA PRO A 102 -10.58 -5.90 1.98
C PRO A 102 -9.81 -6.80 1.01
N GLU A 103 -10.41 -7.91 0.57
CA GLU A 103 -9.81 -8.82 -0.41
C GLU A 103 -9.90 -8.31 -1.85
N LYS A 104 -10.72 -7.29 -2.10
CA LYS A 104 -10.89 -6.71 -3.44
C LYS A 104 -9.78 -5.73 -3.76
N PHE A 105 -9.11 -5.97 -4.89
CA PHE A 105 -8.14 -5.07 -5.48
C PHE A 105 -8.84 -3.85 -6.09
N ASP A 106 -8.77 -2.70 -5.40
CA ASP A 106 -9.35 -1.45 -5.87
C ASP A 106 -8.37 -0.27 -5.67
N PRO A 107 -7.62 0.12 -6.72
CA PRO A 107 -6.74 1.28 -6.65
C PRO A 107 -7.45 2.58 -6.26
N ASN A 108 -8.77 2.71 -6.52
CA ASN A 108 -9.50 3.94 -6.21
C ASN A 108 -9.62 4.22 -4.71
N ARG A 109 -9.27 3.26 -3.85
CA ARG A 109 -9.05 3.51 -2.42
C ARG A 109 -8.05 4.63 -2.18
N TYR A 110 -7.08 4.82 -3.07
CA TYR A 110 -6.05 5.85 -2.94
C TYR A 110 -6.39 7.15 -3.68
N LEU A 111 -7.64 7.36 -4.09
CA LEU A 111 -8.09 8.70 -4.48
C LEU A 111 -7.99 9.67 -3.29
N PRO A 112 -7.65 10.95 -3.50
CA PRO A 112 -7.46 11.92 -2.42
C PRO A 112 -8.62 11.98 -1.43
N GLU A 113 -9.86 11.98 -1.93
CA GLU A 113 -11.09 12.02 -1.13
C GLU A 113 -11.32 10.76 -0.28
N ASN A 114 -10.79 9.61 -0.70
CA ASN A 114 -10.88 8.34 0.03
C ASN A 114 -9.76 8.20 1.04
N GLN A 115 -8.56 8.73 0.74
CA GLN A 115 -7.45 8.80 1.68
C GLN A 115 -7.76 9.76 2.83
N ALA A 116 -8.35 10.94 2.54
CA ALA A 116 -8.67 11.95 3.55
C ALA A 116 -9.66 11.46 4.63
N LYS A 117 -10.49 10.45 4.33
CA LYS A 117 -11.44 9.85 5.28
C LYS A 117 -10.84 8.71 6.10
N ARG A 118 -9.68 8.19 5.70
CA ARG A 118 -9.04 7.04 6.34
C ARG A 118 -8.16 7.50 7.49
N HIS A 119 -8.09 6.69 8.54
CA HIS A 119 -7.13 6.94 9.61
C HIS A 119 -5.70 6.93 9.07
N ASN A 120 -4.88 7.92 9.46
CA ASN A 120 -3.53 8.12 8.92
C ASN A 120 -2.61 6.89 9.07
N TYR A 121 -2.84 6.05 10.09
CA TYR A 121 -2.07 4.83 10.35
C TYR A 121 -2.78 3.54 9.93
N ALA A 122 -3.86 3.61 9.14
CA ALA A 122 -4.49 2.40 8.60
C ALA A 122 -3.70 1.80 7.43
N TYR A 123 -2.86 2.58 6.77
CA TYR A 123 -1.91 2.15 5.74
C TYR A 123 -0.52 2.60 6.15
N VAL A 124 0.43 1.67 6.25
CA VAL A 124 1.78 1.91 6.78
C VAL A 124 2.82 1.27 5.86
#